data_AF-A0A2N2PMX0-F1
#
_entry.id   AF-A0A2N2PMX0-F1
#
_cell.length_a   1.000
_cell.length_b   1.000
_cell.length_c   1.000
_cell.angle_alpha   90.00
_cell.angle_beta   90.00
_cell.angle_gamma   90.00
#
_symmetry.space_group_name_H-M   'P 1'
#
loop_
_entity.id
_entity.type
_entity.pdbx_description
1 polymer ?
#
loop_
_entity_poly.entity_id
_entity_poly.type
_entity_poly.pdbx_seq_one_letter_code
_entity_poly.pdbx_strand_id
1 'polypeptide(L)' 'MFPVIFYGNLCCAIVSAKWSLELGYSQLRQMLIFAASLLLGPIVLANLYIYIVREAAKHGDKGAEWFWPKRKLPEQPTGH' A
#
# COMPACT_ATOMS: atom_id res chain seq x y z
N MET A 1 -23.79 15.91 3.05
CA MET A 1 -23.26 14.81 3.88
C MET A 1 -22.95 13.56 3.04
N PHE A 2 -23.90 13.05 2.25
CA PHE A 2 -23.70 11.91 1.33
C PHE A 2 -22.49 11.97 0.38
N PRO A 3 -22.22 13.09 -0.34
CA PRO A 3 -21.09 13.13 -1.28
C PRO A 3 -19.75 12.97 -0.57
N VAL A 4 -19.59 13.53 0.64
CA VAL A 4 -18.33 13.48 1.41
C VAL A 4 -17.98 12.04 1.80
N ILE A 5 -18.97 11.24 2.20
CA ILE A 5 -18.78 9.83 2.54
C ILE A 5 -18.38 9.03 1.29
N PHE A 6 -19.02 9.31 0.16
CA PHE A 6 -18.70 8.66 -1.11
C PHE A 6 -17.29 9.01 -1.59
N TYR A 7 -16.90 10.29 -1.57
CA TYR A 7 -15.53 10.72 -1.91
C TYR A 7 -14.49 10.11 -0.96
N GLY A 8 -14.78 10.03 0.34
CA GLY A 8 -13.91 9.40 1.33
C GLY A 8 -13.67 7.92 1.06
N ASN A 9 -14.74 7.16 0.76
CA ASN A 9 -14.65 5.75 0.42
C ASN A 9 -13.95 5.53 -0.94
N LEU A 10 -14.17 6.42 -1.92
CA LEU A 10 -13.51 6.37 -3.21
C LEU A 10 -12.00 6.61 -3.08
N CYS A 11 -11.59 7.62 -2.29
CA CYS A 11 -10.17 7.85 -1.99
C CYS A 11 -9.53 6.65 -1.29
N CYS A 12 -10.21 6.06 -0.30
CA CYS A 12 -9.72 4.84 0.35
C CYS A 12 -9.59 3.69 -0.65
N ALA A 13 -10.56 3.49 -1.54
CA ALA A 13 -10.52 2.45 -2.56
C ALA A 13 -9.37 2.62 -3.55
N ILE A 14 -9.07 3.86 -3.96
CA ILE A 14 -7.93 4.16 -4.85
C ILE A 14 -6.60 3.86 -4.14
N VAL A 15 -6.44 4.28 -2.89
CA VAL A 15 -5.20 4.03 -2.12
C VAL A 15 -5.02 2.53 -1.89
N SER A 16 -6.06 1.82 -1.47
CA SER A 16 -6.04 0.36 -1.29
C SER A 16 -5.69 -0.38 -2.58
N ALA A 17 -6.29 0.02 -3.71
CA ALA A 17 -6.02 -0.57 -5.02
C ALA A 17 -4.57 -0.32 -5.46
N LYS A 18 -4.06 0.92 -5.30
CA LYS A 18 -2.66 1.26 -5.59
C LYS A 18 -1.70 0.42 -4.77
N TRP A 19 -1.94 0.26 -3.48
CA TRP A 19 -1.08 -0.55 -2.62
C TRP A 19 -1.15 -2.04 -2.96
N SER A 20 -2.32 -2.53 -3.40
CA SER A 20 -2.43 -3.92 -3.88
C SER A 20 -1.65 -4.19 -5.18
N LEU A 21 -1.51 -3.18 -6.06
CA LEU A 21 -0.66 -3.25 -7.26
C LEU A 21 0.82 -3.37 -6.88
N GLU A 22 1.28 -2.54 -5.94
CA GLU A 22 2.66 -2.55 -5.42
C GLU A 22 3.02 -3.86 -4.72
N LEU A 23 2.03 -4.53 -4.11
CA LEU A 23 2.18 -5.87 -3.51
C LEU A 23 2.21 -7.01 -4.54
N GLY A 24 2.07 -6.71 -5.84
CA GLY A 24 2.04 -7.72 -6.90
C GLY A 24 0.79 -8.60 -6.91
N TYR A 25 -0.32 -8.14 -6.31
CA TYR A 25 -1.56 -8.93 -6.32
C TYR A 25 -2.14 -9.07 -7.72
N SER A 26 -2.68 -10.25 -8.03
CA SER A 26 -3.38 -10.52 -9.29
C SER A 26 -4.59 -9.60 -9.48
N GLN A 27 -4.92 -9.28 -10.73
CA GLN A 27 -6.02 -8.37 -11.12
C GLN A 27 -7.36 -8.67 -10.42
N LEU A 28 -7.68 -9.95 -10.21
CA LEU A 28 -8.88 -10.38 -9.46
C LEU A 28 -8.86 -9.94 -8.00
N ARG A 29 -7.71 -10.04 -7.32
CA ARG A 29 -7.55 -9.58 -5.93
C ARG A 29 -7.63 -8.06 -5.84
N GLN A 30 -7.10 -7.33 -6.83
CA GLN A 30 -7.21 -5.87 -6.88
C GLN A 30 -8.68 -5.44 -7.02
N MET A 31 -9.44 -6.11 -7.89
CA MET A 31 -10.86 -5.82 -8.08
C MET A 31 -11.68 -6.12 -6.82
N LEU A 32 -11.38 -7.23 -6.12
CA LEU A 32 -12.00 -7.56 -4.84
C LEU A 32 -11.66 -6.54 -3.75
N ILE A 33 -10.41 -6.09 -3.65
CA ILE A 33 -9.99 -5.06 -2.68
C ILE A 33 -10.63 -3.71 -2.99
N PHE A 34 -10.75 -3.34 -4.26
CA PHE A 34 -11.43 -2.12 -4.67
C PHE A 34 -12.92 -2.16 -4.31
N ALA A 35 -13.63 -3.24 -4.65
CA ALA A 35 -15.04 -3.42 -4.31
C ALA A 35 -15.27 -3.45 -2.79
N ALA A 36 -14.42 -4.16 -2.05
CA ALA A 36 -14.49 -4.21 -0.59
C ALA A 36 -14.22 -2.83 0.02
N SER A 37 -13.24 -2.07 -0.48
CA SER A 37 -12.92 -0.72 -0.01
C SER A 37 -14.02 0.29 -0.34
N LEU A 38 -14.81 0.09 -1.40
CA LEU A 38 -15.93 0.97 -1.71
C LEU A 38 -17.06 0.85 -0.66
N LEU A 39 -17.25 -0.36 -0.12
CA LEU A 39 -18.28 -0.68 0.88
C LEU A 39 -17.81 -0.46 2.33
N LEU A 40 -16.56 -0.83 2.62
CA LEU A 40 -15.99 -0.86 3.97
C LEU A 40 -14.85 0.15 4.16
N GLY A 41 -14.58 1.00 3.15
CA GLY A 41 -13.73 2.18 3.17
C GLY A 41 -12.46 2.05 4.01
N PRO A 42 -12.44 2.66 5.21
CA PRO A 42 -11.26 2.70 6.07
C PRO A 42 -10.88 1.34 6.67
N ILE A 43 -11.82 0.40 6.83
CA ILE A 43 -11.55 -0.90 7.46
C ILE A 43 -10.67 -1.77 6.55
N VAL A 44 -10.91 -1.72 5.24
CA VAL A 44 -10.13 -2.50 4.27
C VAL A 44 -8.73 -1.90 4.12
N LEU A 45 -8.64 -0.57 4.11
CA LEU A 45 -7.36 0.15 4.07
C LEU A 45 -6.51 -0.18 5.32
N ALA A 46 -7.11 -0.21 6.51
CA ALA A 46 -6.43 -0.56 7.75
C ALA A 46 -5.92 -2.02 7.74
N ASN A 47 -6.72 -2.97 7.25
CA ASN A 47 -6.28 -4.36 7.11
C ASN A 47 -5.11 -4.50 6.14
N LEU A 48 -5.16 -3.80 4.99
CA LEU A 48 -4.10 -3.83 4.00
C LEU A 48 -2.81 -3.22 4.57
N TYR A 49 -2.91 -2.13 5.33
CA TYR A 49 -1.78 -1.54 6.04
C TYR A 49 -1.13 -2.51 7.02
N ILE A 50 -1.92 -3.19 7.86
CA ILE A 50 -1.41 -4.20 8.81
C ILE A 50 -0.74 -5.34 8.05
N TYR A 51 -1.31 -5.79 6.93
CA TYR A 51 -0.71 -6.82 6.10
C TYR A 51 0.66 -6.38 5.57
N ILE A 52 0.77 -5.17 5.03
CA ILE A 52 2.04 -4.60 4.54
C ILE A 52 3.08 -4.53 5.66
N VAL A 53 2.69 -4.02 6.84
CA VAL A 53 3.60 -3.92 7.99
C VAL A 53 4.08 -5.30 8.45
N ARG A 54 3.18 -6.29 8.48
CA ARG A 54 3.54 -7.67 8.84
C ARG A 54 4.44 -8.33 7.81
N GLU A 55 4.18 -8.09 6.53
CA GLU A 55 4.98 -8.65 5.45
C GLU A 55 6.38 -8.01 5.44
N ALA A 56 6.48 -6.68 5.59
CA ALA A 56 7.75 -5.98 5.77
C ALA A 56 8.53 -6.51 6.99
N ALA A 57 7.84 -6.75 8.12
CA ALA A 57 8.45 -7.33 9.32
C ALA A 57 8.99 -8.75 9.09
N LYS A 58 8.36 -9.55 8.22
CA LYS A 58 8.83 -10.91 7.88
C LYS A 58 10.04 -10.91 6.94
N HIS A 59 10.07 -9.98 5.98
CA HIS A 59 11.19 -9.86 5.03
C HIS A 59 12.38 -9.08 5.60
N GLY A 60 12.29 -8.58 6.85
CA GLY A 60 13.33 -7.79 7.49
C GLY A 60 13.52 -6.39 6.87
N ASP A 61 12.65 -6.01 5.93
CA ASP A 61 12.69 -4.72 5.26
C ASP A 61 12.04 -3.65 6.13
N LYS A 62 12.74 -2.52 6.26
CA LYS A 62 12.15 -1.33 6.90
C LYS A 62 11.08 -0.84 5.93
N GLY A 63 9.81 -0.89 6.31
CA GLY A 63 8.68 -0.49 5.45
C GLY A 63 8.79 0.92 4.80
N ALA A 64 9.74 1.74 5.23
CA ALA A 64 10.15 2.99 4.56
C ALA A 64 10.81 2.80 3.18
N GLU A 65 11.51 1.68 2.94
CA GLU A 65 12.15 1.37 1.65
C GLU A 65 11.16 1.01 0.55
N TRP A 66 9.90 0.73 0.91
CA TRP A 66 8.82 0.51 -0.04
C TRP A 66 8.28 1.83 -0.60
N PHE A 67 8.26 2.90 0.20
CA PHE A 67 7.75 4.21 -0.22
C PHE A 67 8.82 5.09 -0.88
N TRP A 68 10.10 4.83 -0.57
CA TRP A 68 11.22 5.55 -1.14
C TRP A 68 11.98 4.63 -2.11
N PRO A 69 12.09 4.95 -3.41
CA PRO A 69 13.01 4.22 -4.27
C PRO A 69 14.39 4.26 -3.61
N LYS A 70 15.05 3.10 -3.49
CA LYS A 70 16.42 2.95 -2.99
C LYS A 70 17.26 4.03 -3.64
N ARG A 71 17.48 5.17 -2.97
CA ARG A 71 18.51 6.11 -3.39
C ARG A 71 19.77 5.28 -3.30
N LYS A 72 20.37 4.97 -4.45
CA LYS A 72 21.75 4.49 -4.50
C LYS A 72 22.53 5.50 -3.67
N LEU A 73 22.85 5.15 -2.44
CA LEU A 73 23.79 5.92 -1.65
C LEU A 73 25.03 5.99 -2.55
N PRO A 74 25.53 7.19 -2.87
CA PRO A 74 26.73 7.30 -3.68
C PRO A 74 27.77 6.39 -3.03
N GLU A 75 28.29 5.47 -3.85
CA GLU A 75 29.30 4.49 -3.46
C GLU A 75 30.35 5.25 -2.64
N GLN A 76 30.47 4.90 -1.36
CA GLN A 76 31.52 5.45 -0.52
C GLN A 76 32.83 5.12 -1.24
N PRO A 77 33.64 6.11 -1.66
CA PRO A 77 34.87 5.82 -2.34
C PRO A 77 35.73 5.01 -1.38
N THR A 78 35.93 3.74 -1.70
CA THR A 78 36.93 2.89 -1.06
C THR A 78 38.28 3.54 -1.33
N GLY A 79 38.75 4.31 -0.36
CA GLY A 79 40.13 4.75 -0.29
C GLY A 79 41.01 3.52 -0.14
N HIS A 80 41.81 3.28 -1.18
CA HIS A 80 43.02 2.46 -1.14
C HIS A 80 44.03 3.01 -0.14
#